data_AF-A0A353FHF1-F1
#
_entry.id   AF-A0A353FHF1-F1
#
_cell.length_a   1.000
_cell.length_b   1.000
_cell.length_c   1.000
_cell.angle_alpha   90.00
_cell.angle_beta   90.00
_cell.angle_gamma   90.00
#
_symmetry.space_group_name_H-M   'P 1'
#
loop_
_entity.id
_entity.type
_entity.pdbx_description
1 polymer ?
#
loop_
_entity_poly.entity_id
_entity_poly.type
_entity_poly.pdbx_seq_one_letter_code
_entity_poly.pdbx_strand_id
1 'polypeptide(L)'
;MNLLYILLILVTVIFFVGIRIVRPTQRGLIERLGKYKSLAHPGFHWIIPVIDRLFMVNVTEQMVDAEPQEIITNDNLNASVDA
;
A
#
# COMPACT_ATOMS: atom_id res chain seq x y z
N MET A 1 -34.06 7.88 24.15
CA MET A 1 -33.13 7.55 23.06
C MET A 1 -32.83 6.06 23.16
N ASN A 2 -33.56 5.26 22.39
CA ASN A 2 -33.65 3.81 22.60
C ASN A 2 -32.33 3.16 22.18
N LEU A 3 -31.87 2.13 22.89
CA LEU A 3 -30.63 1.38 22.60
C LEU A 3 -30.46 1.00 21.11
N LEU A 4 -31.59 0.76 20.43
CA LEU A 4 -31.67 0.48 19.00
C LEU A 4 -31.11 1.62 18.12
N TYR A 5 -31.36 2.88 18.48
CA TYR A 5 -30.80 4.04 17.75
C TYR A 5 -29.27 4.13 17.90
N ILE A 6 -28.75 3.84 19.09
CA ILE A 6 -27.30 3.85 19.35
C ILE A 6 -26.63 2.74 18.53
N LEU A 7 -27.21 1.53 18.52
CA LEU A 7 -26.71 0.41 17.74
C LEU A 7 -26.74 0.71 16.23
N LEU A 8 -27.81 1.34 15.74
CA LEU A 8 -27.97 1.70 14.34
C LEU A 8 -26.89 2.71 13.89
N ILE A 9 -26.66 3.76 14.69
CA ILE A 9 -25.60 4.74 14.42
C ILE A 9 -24.23 4.07 14.41
N LEU A 10 -23.95 3.18 15.36
CA LEU A 10 -22.68 2.47 15.45
C LEU A 10 -22.39 1.64 14.19
N VAL A 11 -23.37 0.85 13.73
CA VAL A 11 -23.23 -0.01 12.54
C VAL A 11 -23.01 0.83 11.29
N THR A 12 -23.78 1.91 11.13
CA THR A 12 -23.64 2.81 9.99
C THR A 12 -22.25 3.46 9.95
N VAL A 13 -21.75 3.94 11.08
CA VAL A 13 -20.41 4.54 11.15
C VAL A 13 -19.33 3.53 10.77
N ILE A 14 -19.40 2.30 11.30
CA ILE A 14 -18.44 1.24 10.97
C ILE A 14 -18.47 0.90 9.47
N PHE A 15 -19.66 0.86 8.87
CA PHE A 15 -19.81 0.59 7.44
C PHE A 15 -19.13 1.64 6.57
N PHE A 16 -19.32 2.94 6.89
CA PHE A 16 -18.70 4.03 6.15
C PHE A 16 -17.17 4.10 6.32
N VAL A 17 -16.65 3.78 7.50
CA VAL A 17 -15.20 3.76 7.76
C VAL A 17 -14.47 2.65 6.97
N GLY A 18 -15.18 1.58 6.60
CA GLY A 18 -14.64 0.49 5.79
C GLY A 18 -14.41 0.81 4.31
N ILE A 19 -14.87 1.97 3.83
CA ILE A 19 -14.77 2.35 2.42
C ILE A 19 -13.34 2.78 2.10
N ARG A 20 -12.69 2.07 1.18
CA ARG A 20 -11.36 2.41 0.65
C ARG A 20 -11.40 2.46 -0.87
N ILE A 21 -10.71 3.43 -1.45
CA ILE A 21 -10.61 3.60 -2.90
C ILE A 21 -9.15 3.48 -3.28
N VAL A 22 -8.85 2.51 -4.15
CA VAL A 22 -7.48 2.28 -4.66
C VAL A 22 -7.34 2.97 -6.00
N ARG A 23 -6.30 3.80 -6.13
CA ARG A 23 -6.01 4.53 -7.38
C ARG A 23 -5.40 3.58 -8.43
N PRO A 24 -5.59 3.84 -9.74
CA PRO A 24 -4.98 3.02 -10.81
C PRO A 24 -3.46 2.89 -10.76
N THR A 25 -2.76 3.90 -10.25
CA THR A 25 -1.30 3.88 -10.10
C THR A 25 -0.82 3.00 -8.96
N GLN A 26 -1.73 2.54 -8.09
CA GLN A 26 -1.40 1.79 -6.88
C GLN A 26 -2.11 0.43 -6.93
N ARG A 27 -1.50 -0.57 -6.29
CA ARG A 27 -2.17 -1.82 -5.92
C ARG A 27 -2.31 -1.87 -4.41
N GLY A 28 -3.46 -2.32 -3.93
CA GLY A 28 -3.69 -2.48 -2.50
C GLY A 28 -3.40 -3.91 -2.07
N LEU A 29 -2.54 -4.15 -1.09
CA LEU A 29 -2.42 -5.42 -0.40
C LEU A 29 -3.43 -5.46 0.75
N ILE A 30 -4.37 -6.39 0.71
CA ILE A 30 -5.32 -6.60 1.81
C ILE A 30 -4.77 -7.69 2.72
N GLU A 31 -4.50 -7.32 3.97
CA GLU A 31 -4.13 -8.21 5.04
C GLU A 31 -5.27 -8.34 6.04
N ARG A 32 -5.46 -9.54 6.59
CA ARG A 32 -6.41 -9.83 7.66
C ARG A 32 -5.63 -10.39 8.85
N LEU A 33 -5.58 -9.65 9.95
CA LEU A 33 -4.88 -10.07 11.18
C LEU A 33 -3.42 -10.53 10.92
N GLY A 34 -2.71 -9.85 10.03
CA GLY A 34 -1.33 -10.17 9.65
C GLY A 34 -1.18 -11.32 8.64
N LYS A 35 -2.28 -11.87 8.11
CA LYS A 35 -2.24 -12.84 7.01
C LYS A 35 -2.64 -12.18 5.70
N TYR A 36 -1.94 -12.56 4.63
CA TYR A 36 -2.34 -12.18 3.28
C TYR A 36 -3.75 -12.70 2.96
N LYS A 37 -4.62 -11.81 2.48
CA LYS A 37 -5.97 -12.17 2.03
C LYS A 37 -6.08 -12.08 0.51
N SER A 38 -5.75 -10.92 -0.07
CA SER A 38 -5.87 -10.68 -1.52
C SER A 38 -5.18 -9.38 -1.94
N LEU A 39 -5.01 -9.21 -3.25
CA LEU A 39 -4.64 -7.94 -3.88
C LEU A 39 -5.89 -7.21 -4.38
N ALA A 40 -6.07 -5.99 -3.88
CA ALA A 40 -7.07 -5.02 -4.34
C ALA A 40 -6.59 -4.38 -5.65
N HIS A 41 -7.44 -4.51 -6.67
CA HIS A 41 -7.27 -3.85 -7.95
C HIS A 41 -7.74 -2.38 -7.85
N PRO A 42 -7.43 -1.54 -8.86
CA PRO A 42 -7.95 -0.18 -8.90
C PRO A 42 -9.48 -0.15 -8.78
N GLY A 43 -10.00 0.75 -7.94
CA GLY A 43 -11.43 0.94 -7.74
C GLY A 43 -11.88 0.87 -6.28
N PHE A 44 -13.19 0.73 -6.11
CA PHE A 44 -13.85 0.71 -4.81
C PHE A 44 -13.67 -0.64 -4.12
N HIS A 45 -13.15 -0.62 -2.89
CA HIS A 45 -13.01 -1.80 -2.04
C HIS A 45 -13.57 -1.50 -0.66
N TRP A 46 -14.48 -2.36 -0.21
CA TRP A 46 -14.96 -2.32 1.17
C TRP A 46 -14.17 -3.32 2.01
N ILE A 47 -13.52 -2.82 3.05
CA ILE A 47 -12.76 -3.62 4.01
C ILE A 47 -13.39 -3.50 5.40
N ILE A 48 -13.25 -4.52 6.21
CA ILE A 48 -13.73 -4.47 7.59
C ILE A 48 -12.73 -3.62 8.39
N PRO A 49 -13.10 -2.41 8.84
CA PRO A 49 -12.19 -1.59 9.64
C PRO A 49 -11.83 -2.36 10.91
N VAL A 50 -10.62 -2.15 11.43
CA VAL A 50 -10.00 -2.87 12.57
C VAL A 50 -9.39 -4.24 12.22
N ILE A 51 -10.10 -5.09 11.48
CA ILE A 51 -9.64 -6.46 11.18
C ILE A 51 -8.75 -6.50 9.93
N ASP A 52 -9.20 -5.81 8.88
CA ASP A 52 -8.53 -5.79 7.58
C ASP A 52 -7.66 -4.52 7.47
N ARG A 53 -6.41 -4.68 7.03
CA ARG A 53 -5.49 -3.59 6.72
C ARG A 53 -5.25 -3.56 5.21
N LEU A 54 -5.25 -2.36 4.63
CA LEU A 54 -4.96 -2.13 3.22
C LEU A 54 -3.65 -1.35 3.10
N PHE A 55 -2.64 -1.95 2.46
CA PHE A 55 -1.39 -1.29 2.14
C PHE A 55 -1.36 -0.91 0.67
N MET A 56 -1.20 0.38 0.37
CA MET A 56 -1.15 0.84 -1.01
C MET A 56 0.31 0.87 -1.46
N VAL A 57 0.63 0.09 -2.50
CA VAL A 57 1.97 0.04 -3.09
C VAL A 57 1.89 0.63 -4.49
N ASN A 58 2.81 1.55 -4.80
CA ASN A 58 2.90 2.12 -6.14
C ASN A 58 3.44 1.05 -7.11
N VAL A 59 2.75 0.86 -8.23
CA VAL A 59 3.16 -0.09 -9.28
C VAL A 59 3.64 0.61 -10.55
N THR A 60 3.78 1.93 -10.51
CA THR A 60 4.41 2.69 -11.60
C THR A 60 5.91 2.48 -11.60
N GLU A 61 6.49 2.44 -12.79
CA GLU A 61 7.94 2.46 -12.98
C GLU A 61 8.52 3.72 -12.34
N GLN A 62 9.60 3.53 -11.58
CA GLN A 62 10.36 4.62 -10.97
C GLN A 62 11.78 4.52 -11.50
N MET A 63 12.29 5.64 -12.00
CA MET A 63 13.71 5.75 -12.32
C MET A 63 14.47 5.69 -11.00
N VAL A 64 15.40 4.74 -10.91
CA VAL A 64 16.33 4.66 -9.78
C VAL A 64 17.65 5.15 -10.33
N ASP A 65 18.07 6.34 -9.90
CA ASP A 65 19.40 6.84 -10.22
C ASP A 65 20.42 6.01 -9.43
N ALA A 66 21.35 5.38 -10.14
CA ALA A 66 22.46 4.69 -9.50
C ALA A 66 23.44 5.73 -8.98
N GLU A 67 23.80 5.67 -7.69
CA GLU A 67 24.89 6.50 -7.19
C GLU A 67 26.21 6.07 -7.87
N PRO A 68 27.01 7.01 -8.39
CA PRO A 68 28.30 6.69 -8.98
C PRO A 68 29.19 6.00 -7.94
N GLN A 69 29.61 4.76 -8.22
CA GLN A 69 30.52 4.04 -7.34
C GLN A 69 31.94 4.11 -7.91
N GLU A 70 32.88 4.61 -7.10
CA GLU A 70 34.30 4.55 -7.42
C GLU A 70 34.79 3.11 -7.22
N ILE A 71 35.12 2.43 -8.32
CA ILE A 71 35.70 1.09 -8.31
C ILE A 71 37.14 1.15 -8.79
N ILE A 72 38.04 0.53 -8.02
CA ILE A 72 39.43 0.34 -8.42
C ILE A 72 39.46 -0.87 -9.37
N THR A 73 39.80 -0.63 -10.62
CA THR A 73 39.98 -1.71 -11.61
C THR A 73 41.20 -2.57 -11.27
N ASN A 74 41.27 -3.81 -11.75
CA ASN A 74 42.40 -4.72 -11.48
C ASN A 74 43.75 -4.16 -11.96
N ASP A 75 43.73 -3.19 -12.87
CA ASP A 75 44.91 -2.47 -13.36
C ASP A 75 45.32 -1.29 -12.45
N ASN A 76 44.74 -1.19 -11.25
CA ASN A 76 45.04 -0.16 -10.26
C ASN A 76 44.81 1.27 -10.78
N LEU A 77 43.80 1.42 -11.65
CA LEU A 77 43.33 2.71 -12.15
C LEU A 77 41.97 3.02 -11.53
N ASN A 78 41.84 4.24 -10.99
CA ASN A 78 40.57 4.77 -10.52
C ASN A 78 39.70 5.08 -11.74
N ALA A 79 38.58 4.38 -11.89
CA ALA A 79 37.56 4.68 -12.89
C ALA A 79 36.24 4.95 -12.16
N SER A 80 35.65 6.13 -12.41
CA SER A 80 34.29 6.44 -11.98
C SER A 80 33.35 5.93 -13.07
N VAL A 81 32.50 4.96 -12.73
CA VAL A 81 31.50 4.42 -13.66
C VAL A 81 30.14 5.05 -13.32
N ASP A 82 29.57 5.73 -14.30
CA ASP A 82 28.21 6.31 -14.27
C ASP A 82 27.32 5.38 -15.10
N ALA A 83 26.19 4.92 -14.56
CA ALA A 83 25.33 3.90 -15.16
C ALA A 83 23.88 4.36 -15.25
#